data_AF-A0ABD6A4Z8-F1
#
_entry.id   AF-A0ABD6A4Z8-F1
#
_cell.length_a   1.000
_cell.length_b   1.000
_cell.length_c   1.000
_cell.angle_alpha   90.00
_cell.angle_beta   90.00
_cell.angle_gamma   90.00
#
_symmetry.space_group_name_H-M   'P 1'
#
loop_
_entity.id
_entity.type
_entity.pdbx_description
1 polymer ?
#
loop_
_entity_poly.entity_id
_entity_poly.type
_entity_poly.pdbx_seq_one_letter_code
_entity_poly.pdbx_strand_id
1 'polypeptide(L)'
;MGPDKRNRSIAAAGGNGRLDARPSRDELLRVLADGNRRRVLSYLSDAPADDVTFDELCERLSDSAGRGAGITTQGGRDRLALRLHHEHLPKLADAGLVEYDPRRGRVSYSEHPAVESLLHDLATLVDDARETNS
;
A
#
# COMPACT_ATOMS: atom_id res chain seq x y z
N MET A 1 -13.03 -38.14 -5.53
CA MET A 1 -11.56 -38.00 -5.46
C MET A 1 -11.21 -36.59 -5.91
N GLY A 2 -11.11 -35.66 -4.96
CA GLY A 2 -10.66 -34.28 -5.20
C GLY A 2 -9.74 -33.91 -4.03
N PRO A 3 -8.56 -33.33 -4.26
CA PRO A 3 -7.62 -33.14 -3.17
C PRO A 3 -8.09 -32.01 -2.24
N ASP A 4 -8.24 -32.42 -0.98
CA ASP A 4 -8.39 -31.61 0.23
C ASP A 4 -7.24 -30.58 0.31
N LYS A 5 -7.54 -29.28 0.27
CA LYS A 5 -6.56 -28.19 0.45
C LYS A 5 -6.43 -27.82 1.93
N ARG A 6 -6.33 -28.83 2.80
CA ARG A 6 -5.93 -28.61 4.18
C ARG A 6 -4.42 -28.79 4.34
N ASN A 7 -3.83 -27.74 4.89
CA ASN A 7 -2.63 -27.77 5.71
C ASN A 7 -1.28 -27.71 4.97
N ARG A 8 -0.68 -26.50 4.95
CA ARG A 8 0.78 -26.36 5.01
C ARG A 8 1.17 -25.46 6.16
N SER A 9 1.61 -26.14 7.21
CA SER A 9 2.32 -25.65 8.37
C SER A 9 3.55 -24.84 7.97
N ILE A 10 3.69 -23.64 8.55
CA ILE A 10 4.98 -23.00 8.80
C ILE A 10 4.91 -22.24 10.12
N ALA A 11 5.53 -22.82 11.15
CA ALA A 11 6.01 -22.17 12.37
C ALA A 11 7.52 -21.93 12.16
N ALA A 12 8.23 -20.93 12.70
CA ALA A 12 7.93 -19.80 13.57
C ALA A 12 9.10 -18.79 13.44
N ALA A 13 8.84 -17.49 13.63
CA ALA A 13 9.82 -16.51 14.10
C ALA A 13 9.12 -15.25 14.66
N GLY A 14 8.99 -15.21 15.99
CA GLY A 14 8.88 -14.05 16.89
C GLY A 14 8.15 -12.77 16.45
N GLY A 15 6.96 -12.54 17.03
CA GLY A 15 6.29 -11.24 17.06
C GLY A 15 4.87 -11.36 17.59
N ASN A 16 4.64 -10.93 18.83
CA ASN A 16 3.41 -11.11 19.61
C ASN A 16 2.11 -10.60 18.94
N GLY A 17 1.08 -11.46 18.92
CA GLY A 17 -0.25 -11.09 19.42
C GLY A 17 -1.20 -10.26 18.53
N ARG A 18 -1.20 -10.39 17.20
CA ARG A 18 -2.17 -9.69 16.34
C ARG A 18 -2.87 -10.58 15.32
N LEU A 19 -3.38 -11.73 15.76
CA LEU A 19 -4.32 -12.51 14.96
C LEU A 19 -5.69 -11.80 15.06
N ASP A 20 -6.19 -11.31 13.92
CA ASP A 20 -7.61 -11.02 13.63
C ASP A 20 -8.27 -9.74 14.19
N ALA A 21 -7.54 -8.83 14.82
CA ALA A 21 -8.11 -7.53 15.19
C ALA A 21 -8.13 -6.61 13.96
N ARG A 22 -9.29 -6.51 13.29
CA ARG A 22 -9.55 -5.45 12.30
C ARG A 22 -9.01 -4.12 12.83
N PRO A 23 -8.24 -3.37 12.03
CA PRO A 23 -7.65 -2.12 12.48
C PRO A 23 -8.74 -1.19 13.01
N SER A 24 -8.47 -0.53 14.14
CA SER A 24 -9.42 0.46 14.66
C SER A 24 -9.56 1.62 13.67
N ARG A 25 -10.71 2.31 13.68
CA ARG A 25 -10.95 3.48 12.81
C ARG A 25 -9.84 4.52 12.92
N ASP A 26 -9.37 4.80 14.13
CA ASP A 26 -8.29 5.78 14.37
C ASP A 26 -6.96 5.31 13.79
N GLU A 27 -6.70 4.01 13.78
CA GLU A 27 -5.50 3.44 13.16
C GLU A 27 -5.56 3.54 11.63
N LEU A 28 -6.71 3.22 11.03
CA LEU A 28 -6.95 3.43 9.60
C LEU A 28 -6.74 4.90 9.21
N LEU A 29 -7.32 5.84 9.97
CA LEU A 29 -7.15 7.27 9.72
C LEU A 29 -5.69 7.72 9.88
N ARG A 30 -4.97 7.22 10.90
CA ARG A 30 -3.52 7.49 11.07
C ARG A 30 -2.70 6.98 9.90
N VAL A 31 -3.02 5.78 9.40
CA VAL A 31 -2.36 5.21 8.22
C VAL A 31 -2.68 6.06 6.99
N LEU A 32 -3.94 6.42 6.78
CA LEU A 32 -4.37 7.24 5.64
C LEU A 32 -3.95 8.71 5.75
N ALA A 33 -3.50 9.21 6.90
CA ALA A 33 -3.05 10.59 7.05
C ALA A 33 -1.81 10.93 6.18
N ASP A 34 -0.99 9.93 5.82
CA ASP A 34 0.22 10.10 5.02
C ASP A 34 -0.06 10.02 3.51
N GLY A 35 0.36 11.04 2.78
CA GLY A 35 0.11 11.13 1.34
C GLY A 35 0.79 10.04 0.52
N ASN A 36 1.95 9.53 0.92
CA ASN A 36 2.60 8.42 0.20
C ASN A 36 1.86 7.11 0.44
N ARG A 37 1.38 6.86 1.66
CA ARG A 37 0.55 5.67 1.95
C ARG A 37 -0.78 5.71 1.18
N ARG A 38 -1.43 6.88 1.08
CA ARG A 38 -2.63 7.03 0.24
C ARG A 38 -2.35 6.76 -1.25
N ARG A 39 -1.22 7.26 -1.78
CA ARG A 39 -0.83 6.99 -3.17
C ARG A 39 -0.58 5.50 -3.43
N VAL A 40 0.12 4.83 -2.51
CA VAL A 40 0.33 3.38 -2.58
C VAL A 40 -1.01 2.66 -2.62
N LEU A 41 -1.92 2.98 -1.69
CA LEU A 41 -3.23 2.31 -1.62
C LEU A 41 -4.12 2.59 -2.83
N SER A 42 -4.16 3.84 -3.31
CA SER A 42 -4.93 4.21 -4.50
C SER A 42 -4.44 3.47 -5.74
N TYR A 43 -3.13 3.30 -5.89
CA TYR A 43 -2.60 2.53 -7.01
C TYR A 43 -2.92 1.04 -6.88
N LEU A 44 -2.79 0.49 -5.67
CA LEU A 44 -3.10 -0.92 -5.41
C LEU A 44 -4.61 -1.23 -5.54
N SER A 45 -5.50 -0.29 -5.23
CA SER A 45 -6.94 -0.45 -5.42
C SER A 45 -7.38 -0.35 -6.89
N ASP A 46 -6.67 0.45 -7.68
CA ASP A 46 -6.95 0.61 -9.12
C ASP A 46 -6.27 -0.49 -9.98
N ALA A 47 -5.34 -1.25 -9.39
CA ALA A 47 -4.65 -2.31 -10.10
C ALA A 47 -5.63 -3.46 -10.40
N PRO A 48 -5.74 -3.92 -11.66
CA PRO A 48 -6.63 -5.01 -12.03
C PRO A 48 -6.16 -6.38 -11.53
N ALA A 49 -4.95 -6.45 -10.97
CA ALA A 49 -4.35 -7.66 -10.43
C ALA A 49 -4.25 -7.54 -8.92
N ASP A 50 -4.71 -8.57 -8.21
CA ASP A 50 -4.64 -8.68 -6.75
C ASP A 50 -3.19 -8.71 -6.22
N ASP A 51 -2.20 -8.81 -7.11
CA ASP A 51 -0.81 -9.12 -6.79
C ASP A 51 0.15 -8.28 -7.65
N VAL A 52 0.65 -7.18 -7.09
CA VAL A 52 1.54 -6.24 -7.77
C VAL A 52 2.99 -6.45 -7.33
N THR A 53 3.94 -6.31 -8.25
CA THR A 53 5.36 -6.41 -7.90
C THR A 53 5.86 -5.13 -7.25
N PHE A 54 6.81 -5.26 -6.33
CA PHE A 54 7.41 -4.14 -5.63
C PHE A 54 8.10 -3.16 -6.59
N ASP A 55 8.74 -3.67 -7.65
CA ASP A 55 9.37 -2.84 -8.67
C ASP A 55 8.34 -2.04 -9.47
N GLU A 56 7.23 -2.65 -9.87
CA GLU A 56 6.13 -1.97 -10.56
C GLU A 56 5.50 -0.88 -9.67
N LEU A 57 5.30 -1.18 -8.38
CA LEU A 57 4.85 -0.20 -7.40
C LEU A 57 5.83 1.00 -7.32
N CYS A 58 7.14 0.74 -7.27
CA CYS A 58 8.14 1.80 -7.23
C CYS A 58 8.15 2.65 -8.50
N GLU A 59 8.05 2.03 -9.68
CA GLU A 59 8.02 2.71 -10.97
C GLU A 59 6.79 3.63 -11.07
N ARG A 60 5.60 3.11 -10.76
CA ARG A 60 4.34 3.85 -10.85
C ARG A 60 4.27 5.00 -9.86
N LEU A 61 4.76 4.80 -8.64
CA LEU A 61 4.85 5.88 -7.65
C LEU A 61 5.86 6.96 -8.08
N SER A 62 6.95 6.58 -8.72
CA SER A 62 7.93 7.52 -9.26
C SER A 62 7.34 8.37 -10.39
N ASP A 63 6.54 7.77 -11.27
CA ASP A 63 5.85 8.47 -12.35
C ASP A 63 4.80 9.45 -11.81
N SER A 64 4.03 9.03 -10.79
CA SER A 64 2.98 9.86 -10.16
C SER A 64 3.52 11.07 -9.40
N ALA A 65 4.77 11.02 -8.91
CA ALA A 65 5.35 12.09 -8.10
C ALA A 65 5.73 13.35 -8.91
N GLY A 66 5.67 13.28 -10.24
CA GLY A 66 6.00 14.37 -11.15
C GLY A 66 7.50 14.70 -11.19
N ARG A 67 7.93 15.37 -12.27
CA ARG A 67 9.36 15.66 -12.53
C ARG A 67 10.06 16.53 -11.48
N GLY A 68 9.34 17.13 -10.54
CA GLY A 68 9.87 18.05 -9.52
C GLY A 68 10.40 17.39 -8.24
N ALA A 69 10.10 16.11 -7.98
CA ALA A 69 10.41 15.49 -6.68
C ALA A 69 11.84 14.92 -6.55
N GLY A 70 12.68 15.00 -7.60
CA GLY A 70 14.00 14.35 -7.62
C GLY A 70 13.95 12.81 -7.60
N ILE A 71 12.75 12.23 -7.55
CA ILE A 71 12.46 10.79 -7.54
C ILE A 71 12.74 10.15 -8.91
N THR A 72 12.80 10.94 -9.98
CA THR A 72 13.13 10.47 -11.34
C THR A 72 14.60 10.06 -11.52
N THR A 73 15.49 10.44 -10.59
CA THR A 73 16.88 10.01 -10.58
C THR A 73 17.01 8.60 -9.99
N GLN A 74 18.04 7.83 -10.38
CA GLN A 74 18.28 6.49 -9.82
C GLN A 74 18.34 6.52 -8.28
N GLY A 75 19.11 7.45 -7.69
CA GLY A 75 19.18 7.60 -6.24
C GLY A 75 17.91 8.13 -5.58
N GLY A 76 16.98 8.72 -6.35
CA GLY A 76 15.63 9.05 -5.90
C GLY A 76 14.75 7.81 -5.80
N ARG A 77 14.76 6.96 -6.83
CA ARG A 77 14.06 5.67 -6.85
C ARG A 77 14.54 4.73 -5.77
N ASP A 78 15.86 4.61 -5.58
CA ASP A 78 16.43 3.75 -4.54
C ASP A 78 15.99 4.17 -3.13
N ARG A 79 15.89 5.49 -2.87
CA ARG A 79 15.38 6.03 -1.60
C ARG A 79 13.88 5.78 -1.43
N LEU A 80 13.10 5.94 -2.49
CA LEU A 80 11.67 5.63 -2.46
C LEU A 80 11.45 4.13 -2.15
N ALA A 81 12.17 3.25 -2.84
CA ALA A 81 12.14 1.82 -2.60
C ALA A 81 12.51 1.49 -1.14
N LEU A 82 13.59 2.06 -0.60
CA LEU A 82 13.98 1.84 0.78
C LEU A 82 12.87 2.23 1.77
N ARG A 83 12.23 3.38 1.55
CA ARG A 83 11.12 3.84 2.40
C ARG A 83 9.85 3.00 2.24
N LEU A 84 9.54 2.55 1.02
CA LEU A 84 8.42 1.64 0.79
C LEU A 84 8.64 0.33 1.55
N HIS A 85 9.84 -0.24 1.43
CA HIS A 85 10.19 -1.51 2.05
C HIS A 85 10.23 -1.44 3.59
N HIS A 86 10.76 -0.37 4.16
CA HIS A 86 10.99 -0.28 5.61
C HIS A 86 9.96 0.56 6.38
N GLU A 87 9.25 1.49 5.73
CA GLU A 87 8.32 2.41 6.42
C GLU A 87 6.87 2.20 6.00
N HIS A 88 6.59 2.16 4.70
CA HIS A 88 5.22 2.25 4.22
C HIS A 88 4.54 0.88 4.16
N LEU A 89 5.13 -0.11 3.46
CA LEU A 89 4.52 -1.43 3.31
C LEU A 89 4.36 -2.17 4.64
N PRO A 90 5.35 -2.18 5.56
CA PRO A 90 5.16 -2.82 6.86
C PRO A 90 4.00 -2.22 7.65
N LYS A 91 3.85 -0.89 7.67
CA LYS A 91 2.75 -0.21 8.38
C LYS A 91 1.39 -0.46 7.73
N LEU A 92 1.34 -0.59 6.41
CA LEU A 92 0.11 -0.95 5.69
C LEU A 92 -0.29 -2.40 5.98
N ALA A 93 0.70 -3.30 6.08
CA ALA A 93 0.48 -4.70 6.43
C ALA A 93 0.05 -4.88 7.89
N ASP A 94 0.65 -4.13 8.82
CA ASP A 94 0.24 -4.11 10.23
C ASP A 94 -1.21 -3.64 10.40
N ALA A 95 -1.67 -2.76 9.50
CA ALA A 95 -3.05 -2.29 9.45
C ALA A 95 -3.98 -3.23 8.67
N GLY A 96 -3.48 -4.32 8.07
CA GLY A 96 -4.29 -5.27 7.29
C GLY A 96 -4.86 -4.68 6.00
N LEU A 97 -4.21 -3.66 5.43
CA LEU A 97 -4.61 -3.05 4.15
C LEU A 97 -3.91 -3.68 2.95
N VAL A 98 -2.74 -4.26 3.19
CA VAL A 98 -1.96 -4.96 2.17
C VAL A 98 -1.33 -6.21 2.79
N GLU A 99 -1.07 -7.21 1.98
CA GLU A 99 -0.15 -8.29 2.31
C GLU A 99 1.17 -8.02 1.58
N TYR A 100 2.28 -7.98 2.33
CA TYR A 100 3.60 -7.76 1.74
C TYR A 100 4.50 -8.97 1.96
N ASP A 101 4.96 -9.58 0.85
CA ASP A 101 6.00 -10.61 0.87
C ASP A 101 7.35 -9.99 0.46
N PRO A 102 8.24 -9.68 1.42
CA PRO A 102 9.55 -9.11 1.14
C PRO A 102 10.50 -10.10 0.45
N ARG A 103 10.25 -11.42 0.55
CA ARG A 103 11.10 -12.45 -0.09
C ARG A 103 10.77 -12.57 -1.57
N ARG A 104 9.50 -12.40 -1.93
CA ARG A 104 9.02 -12.45 -3.32
C ARG A 104 8.91 -11.09 -3.98
N GLY A 105 9.01 -10.01 -3.20
CA GLY A 105 8.81 -8.65 -3.70
C GLY A 105 7.39 -8.45 -4.23
N ARG A 106 6.39 -9.02 -3.55
CA ARG A 106 4.98 -8.95 -3.96
C ARG A 106 4.16 -8.22 -2.91
N VAL A 107 3.25 -7.38 -3.39
CA VAL A 107 2.32 -6.60 -2.59
C VAL A 107 0.93 -6.94 -3.10
N SER A 108 0.09 -7.49 -2.23
CA SER A 108 -1.30 -7.81 -2.53
C SER A 108 -2.20 -6.85 -1.78
N TYR A 109 -3.19 -6.28 -2.45
CA TYR A 109 -4.15 -5.40 -1.80
C TYR A 109 -5.22 -6.21 -1.07
N SER A 110 -5.59 -5.78 0.14
CA SER A 110 -6.74 -6.35 0.83
C SER A 110 -7.92 -5.42 0.66
N GLU A 111 -8.96 -5.89 -0.04
CA GLU A 111 -10.19 -5.13 -0.28
C GLU A 111 -10.79 -4.64 1.03
N HIS A 112 -11.08 -3.34 1.09
CA HIS A 112 -11.66 -2.73 2.28
C HIS A 112 -12.60 -1.59 1.86
N PRO A 113 -13.91 -1.86 1.72
CA PRO A 113 -14.86 -0.91 1.12
C PRO A 113 -14.87 0.49 1.77
N ALA A 114 -14.68 0.55 3.09
CA ALA A 114 -14.61 1.84 3.80
C ALA A 114 -13.34 2.65 3.48
N VAL A 115 -12.23 1.98 3.17
CA VAL A 115 -10.97 2.63 2.79
C VAL A 115 -11.04 3.07 1.34
N GLU A 116 -11.60 2.24 0.46
CA GLU A 116 -11.85 2.61 -0.94
C GLU A 116 -12.75 3.84 -1.05
N SER A 117 -13.88 3.86 -0.33
CA SER A 117 -14.76 5.04 -0.28
C SER A 117 -14.01 6.28 0.21
N LEU A 118 -13.20 6.15 1.27
CA LEU A 118 -12.46 7.28 1.82
C LEU A 118 -11.33 7.76 0.90
N LEU A 119 -10.66 6.86 0.19
CA LEU A 119 -9.66 7.21 -0.82
C LEU A 119 -10.31 7.94 -2.00
N HIS A 120 -11.48 7.47 -2.45
CA HIS A 120 -12.27 8.11 -3.49
C HIS A 120 -12.72 9.52 -3.05
N ASP A 121 -13.29 9.65 -1.85
CA ASP A 121 -13.72 10.95 -1.30
C ASP A 121 -12.54 11.93 -1.17
N LEU A 122 -11.37 11.45 -0.75
CA LEU A 122 -10.17 12.29 -0.64
C LEU A 122 -9.58 12.66 -2.01
N ALA A 123 -9.70 11.80 -3.02
CA ALA A 123 -9.25 12.10 -4.37
C ALA A 123 -10.13 13.18 -5.01
N THR A 124 -11.46 13.04 -4.91
CA THR A 124 -12.42 14.01 -5.46
C THR A 124 -12.33 15.37 -4.79
N LEU A 125 -12.10 15.43 -3.47
CA LEU A 125 -11.88 16.68 -2.75
C LEU A 125 -10.58 17.42 -3.14
N VAL A 126 -9.56 16.70 -3.61
CA VAL A 126 -8.28 17.30 -4.02
C VAL A 126 -8.34 17.81 -5.46
N ASP A 127 -9.16 17.19 -6.32
CA ASP A 127 -9.37 17.66 -7.68
C ASP A 127 -10.11 19.01 -7.71
N ASP A 128 -11.10 19.21 -6.84
CA ASP A 128 -11.81 20.51 -6.71
C ASP A 128 -10.87 21.67 -6.28
N ALA A 129 -9.77 21.37 -5.59
CA ALA A 129 -8.84 22.38 -5.11
C ALA A 129 -7.86 22.88 -6.19
N ARG A 130 -7.74 22.21 -7.34
CA ARG A 130 -6.79 22.60 -8.41
C ARG A 130 -7.35 23.61 -9.41
N GLU A 131 -8.62 24.03 -9.29
CA GLU A 131 -9.23 25.01 -10.21
C GLU A 131 -9.11 26.48 -9.76
N THR A 132 -8.57 26.80 -8.58
CA THR A 132 -8.65 28.17 -8.01
C THR A 132 -7.42 29.06 -8.18
N ASN A 133 -6.46 28.73 -9.05
CA ASN A 133 -5.34 29.63 -9.34
C ASN A 133 -5.19 29.91 -10.83
N SER A 134 -6.13 30.71 -11.36
CA SER A 134 -6.01 31.48 -12.61
C SER A 134 -5.32 32.82 -12.32
#